data_AF-A0A7C9RTS9-F1
#
_entry.id   AF-A0A7C9RTS9-F1
#
_cell.length_a   1.000
_cell.length_b   1.000
_cell.length_c   1.000
_cell.angle_alpha   90.00
_cell.angle_beta   90.00
_cell.angle_gamma   90.00
#
_symmetry.space_group_name_H-M   'P 1'
#
loop_
_entity.id
_entity.type
_entity.pdbx_description
1 polymer ?
#
loop_
_entity_poly.entity_id
_entity_poly.type
_entity_poly.pdbx_seq_one_letter_code
_entity_poly.pdbx_strand_id
1 'polypeptide(L)'
;MADPAYFPPPHSARIGMSDVEQLESQTRSLRSVDYQFGGGACRDAVIVRIYWAHQLLAAEATDAVRARLLSAVADLHNLAGWTSFDCGQVGAAYHHFDRALDFARHDEDLTTNIVYRRGRVHLHHGAPGDALAYFQRGAFAPLAASIMHSNEAWAYARQARSAEALRAMGKAQDSFASADLAHVPDWARFHDETDLTAMIGTIYAELGDTRKAIPALSTAIERFGPAMARSGTFCLIALASCHFLDGDTDQGQVIGMRAVHAAEALRSERVWDRMRPMMQAAAVRGVALR
;
A
#
# COMPACT_ATOMS: atom_id res chain seq x y z
N MET A 1 33.59 14.07 9.11
CA MET A 1 32.96 13.15 8.16
C MET A 1 32.48 11.97 9.00
N ALA A 2 31.20 11.94 9.37
CA ALA A 2 30.66 10.90 10.24
C ALA A 2 30.43 9.64 9.42
N ASP A 3 30.97 8.52 9.90
CA ASP A 3 30.82 7.18 9.34
C ASP A 3 29.32 6.78 9.37
N PRO A 4 28.67 6.50 8.23
CA PRO A 4 27.26 6.16 8.22
C PRO A 4 27.07 4.76 8.81
N ALA A 5 26.70 4.72 10.09
CA ALA A 5 26.13 3.60 10.82
C ALA A 5 26.76 2.22 10.51
N TYR A 6 27.96 1.99 11.06
CA TYR A 6 28.58 0.68 11.18
C TYR A 6 27.64 -0.31 11.88
N PHE A 7 27.01 -1.21 11.11
CA PHE A 7 26.44 -2.44 11.64
C PHE A 7 27.57 -3.47 11.62
N PRO A 8 28.07 -3.95 12.78
CA PRO A 8 29.05 -5.01 12.78
C PRO A 8 28.47 -6.21 12.02
N PRO A 9 29.25 -6.88 11.15
CA PRO A 9 28.84 -8.17 10.59
C PRO A 9 28.45 -9.11 11.74
N PRO A 10 27.52 -10.07 11.54
CA PRO A 10 27.20 -11.03 12.59
C PRO A 10 28.50 -11.62 13.12
N HIS A 11 28.76 -11.40 14.41
CA HIS A 11 30.02 -11.75 15.08
C HIS A 11 30.28 -13.27 15.11
N SER A 12 29.35 -14.08 14.64
CA SER A 12 29.44 -15.53 14.54
C SER A 12 29.10 -16.01 13.13
N ALA A 13 29.85 -17.01 12.65
CA ALA A 13 29.54 -17.74 11.42
C ALA A 13 28.18 -18.45 11.44
N ARG A 14 27.48 -18.44 12.59
CA ARG A 14 26.20 -19.09 12.84
C ARG A 14 25.20 -18.12 13.45
N ILE A 15 23.97 -18.13 12.94
CA ILE A 15 22.85 -17.32 13.41
C ILE A 15 21.79 -18.17 14.13
N GLY A 16 20.98 -17.53 14.97
CA GLY A 16 19.88 -18.14 15.71
C GLY A 16 18.54 -17.43 15.50
N MET A 17 17.52 -17.88 16.23
CA MET A 17 16.16 -17.32 16.15
C MET A 17 16.11 -15.84 16.53
N SER A 18 16.95 -15.39 17.49
CA SER A 18 17.02 -14.00 17.92
C SER A 18 17.44 -13.04 16.80
N ASP A 19 18.30 -13.48 15.87
CA ASP A 19 18.72 -12.67 14.73
C ASP A 19 17.55 -12.46 13.75
N VAL A 20 16.75 -13.51 13.55
CA VAL A 20 15.54 -13.45 12.71
C VAL A 20 14.48 -12.56 13.34
N GLU A 21 14.23 -12.70 14.64
CA GLU A 21 13.29 -11.87 15.40
C GLU A 21 13.70 -10.39 15.38
N GLN A 22 15.01 -10.10 15.42
CA GLN A 22 15.52 -8.74 15.29
C GLN A 22 15.22 -8.15 13.90
N LEU A 23 15.42 -8.92 12.83
CA LEU A 23 15.10 -8.50 11.46
C LEU A 23 13.60 -8.23 11.28
N GLU A 24 12.76 -9.13 11.78
CA GLU A 24 11.30 -8.98 11.74
C GLU A 24 10.85 -7.73 12.52
N SER A 25 11.39 -7.51 13.72
CA SER A 25 11.08 -6.35 14.55
C SER A 25 11.44 -5.04 13.85
N GLN A 26 12.64 -4.95 13.29
CA GLN A 26 13.09 -3.78 12.55
C GLN A 26 12.24 -3.51 11.31
N THR A 27 11.84 -4.57 10.59
CA THR A 27 10.94 -4.47 9.43
C THR A 27 9.57 -3.91 9.84
N ARG A 28 9.00 -4.38 10.95
CA ARG A 28 7.74 -3.84 11.50
C ARG A 28 7.87 -2.36 11.88
N SER A 29 8.97 -1.96 12.53
CA SER A 29 9.19 -0.55 12.88
C SER A 29 9.29 0.35 11.66
N LEU A 30 10.04 -0.06 10.63
CA LEU A 30 10.17 0.70 9.38
C LEU A 30 8.84 0.80 8.63
N ARG A 31 8.01 -0.26 8.65
CA ARG A 31 6.66 -0.24 8.08
C ARG A 31 5.74 0.77 8.78
N SER A 32 5.86 0.91 10.10
CA SER A 32 5.10 1.94 10.82
C SER A 32 5.51 3.35 10.40
N VAL A 33 6.80 3.58 10.15
CA VAL A 33 7.31 4.87 9.62
C VAL A 33 6.77 5.12 8.21
N ASP A 34 6.77 4.10 7.33
CA ASP A 34 6.16 4.17 5.99
C ASP A 34 4.70 4.62 6.06
N TYR A 35 3.88 3.96 6.88
CA TYR A 35 2.45 4.28 6.99
C TYR A 35 2.19 5.72 7.45
N GLN A 36 2.99 6.20 8.42
CA GLN A 36 2.80 7.53 8.99
C GLN A 36 3.36 8.66 8.11
N PHE A 37 4.54 8.48 7.51
CA PHE A 37 5.30 9.58 6.89
C PHE A 37 5.58 9.42 5.40
N GLY A 38 5.20 8.32 4.78
CA GLY A 38 5.63 8.01 3.41
C GLY A 38 6.83 7.07 3.38
N GLY A 39 6.94 6.29 2.31
CA GLY A 39 8.03 5.33 2.11
C GLY A 39 9.38 6.01 1.95
N GLY A 40 9.40 7.24 1.44
CA GLY A 40 10.63 8.04 1.37
C GLY A 40 11.21 8.40 2.74
N ALA A 41 10.43 8.32 3.82
CA ALA A 41 10.93 8.59 5.17
C ALA A 41 11.77 7.43 5.75
N CYS A 42 11.64 6.22 5.19
CA CYS A 42 12.33 5.03 5.72
C CYS A 42 13.08 4.21 4.66
N ARG A 43 12.95 4.53 3.36
CA ARG A 43 13.51 3.73 2.27
C ARG A 43 15.00 3.44 2.45
N ASP A 44 15.82 4.45 2.73
CA ASP A 44 17.27 4.24 2.84
C ASP A 44 17.63 3.31 4.01
N ALA A 45 16.91 3.43 5.14
CA ALA A 45 17.06 2.51 6.26
C ALA A 45 16.62 1.08 5.88
N VAL A 46 15.55 0.92 5.11
CA VAL A 46 15.12 -0.38 4.57
C VAL A 46 16.22 -0.99 3.68
N ILE A 47 16.81 -0.20 2.78
CA ILE A 47 17.90 -0.66 1.91
C ILE A 47 19.14 -1.05 2.72
N VAL A 48 19.51 -0.28 3.75
CA VAL A 48 20.59 -0.67 4.68
C VAL A 48 20.30 -2.02 5.34
N ARG A 49 19.05 -2.28 5.72
CA ARG A 49 18.64 -3.55 6.32
C ARG A 49 18.72 -4.72 5.34
N ILE A 50 18.49 -4.50 4.04
CA ILE A 50 18.64 -5.55 3.02
C ILE A 50 20.08 -6.06 2.99
N TYR A 51 21.08 -5.19 3.07
CA TYR A 51 22.49 -5.62 3.13
C TYR A 51 22.74 -6.53 4.34
N TRP A 52 22.25 -6.15 5.52
CA TRP A 52 22.38 -6.98 6.72
C TRP A 52 21.65 -8.33 6.58
N ALA A 53 20.43 -8.33 6.04
CA ALA A 53 19.66 -9.54 5.78
C ALA A 53 20.39 -10.52 4.85
N HIS A 54 21.10 -10.02 3.83
CA HIS A 54 21.93 -10.85 2.96
C HIS A 54 23.14 -11.45 3.69
N GLN A 55 23.73 -10.73 4.65
CA GLN A 55 24.78 -11.31 5.51
C GLN A 55 24.23 -12.45 6.38
N LEU A 56 23.00 -12.31 6.91
CA LEU A 56 22.34 -13.38 7.66
C LEU A 56 22.07 -14.61 6.78
N LEU A 57 21.65 -14.42 5.53
CA LEU A 57 21.41 -15.51 4.58
C LEU A 57 22.68 -16.34 4.29
N ALA A 58 23.85 -15.71 4.31
CA ALA A 58 25.14 -16.33 4.07
C ALA A 58 25.70 -17.09 5.29
N ALA A 59 25.15 -16.88 6.49
CA ALA A 59 25.60 -17.55 7.70
C ALA A 59 25.05 -18.99 7.84
N GLU A 60 25.71 -19.81 8.66
CA GLU A 60 25.19 -21.12 9.07
C GLU A 60 23.94 -20.97 9.94
N ALA A 61 22.97 -21.84 9.75
CA ALA A 61 21.72 -21.85 10.50
C ALA A 61 21.13 -23.26 10.49
N THR A 62 20.34 -23.61 11.51
CA THR A 62 19.48 -24.80 11.45
C THR A 62 18.39 -24.61 10.39
N ASP A 63 17.79 -25.69 9.90
CA ASP A 63 16.73 -25.62 8.89
C ASP A 63 15.54 -24.76 9.35
N ALA A 64 15.16 -24.88 10.63
CA ALA A 64 14.09 -24.08 11.21
C ALA A 64 14.40 -22.57 11.21
N VAL A 65 15.64 -22.20 11.59
CA VAL A 65 16.09 -20.79 11.57
C VAL A 65 16.15 -20.29 10.13
N ARG A 66 16.67 -21.10 9.19
CA ARG A 66 16.77 -20.74 7.78
C ARG A 66 15.41 -20.53 7.14
N ALA A 67 14.44 -21.40 7.40
CA ALA A 67 13.08 -21.27 6.89
C ALA A 67 12.42 -19.96 7.35
N ARG A 68 12.51 -19.62 8.64
CA ARG A 68 11.96 -18.37 9.17
C ARG A 68 12.71 -17.14 8.64
N LEU A 69 14.03 -17.23 8.50
CA LEU A 69 14.84 -16.15 7.92
C LEU A 69 14.38 -15.84 6.48
N LEU A 70 14.09 -16.85 5.65
CA LEU A 70 13.61 -16.63 4.28
C LEU A 70 12.31 -15.81 4.26
N SER A 71 11.33 -16.12 5.11
CA SER A 71 10.11 -15.30 5.26
C SER A 71 10.42 -13.88 5.75
N ALA A 72 11.33 -13.72 6.73
CA ALA A 72 11.71 -12.41 7.23
C ALA A 72 12.42 -11.54 6.16
N VAL A 73 13.31 -12.13 5.37
CA VAL A 73 13.97 -11.44 4.23
C VAL A 73 12.97 -11.13 3.12
N ALA A 74 12.03 -12.04 2.84
CA ALA A 74 10.95 -11.79 1.90
C ALA A 74 10.10 -10.59 2.32
N ASP A 75 9.71 -10.49 3.59
CA ASP A 75 8.92 -9.36 4.10
C ASP A 75 9.70 -8.03 4.06
N LEU A 76 11.01 -8.08 4.33
CA LEU A 76 11.86 -6.90 4.19
C LEU A 76 11.98 -6.45 2.73
N HIS A 77 12.17 -7.37 1.78
CA HIS A 77 12.15 -7.05 0.36
C HIS A 77 10.78 -6.53 -0.10
N ASN A 78 9.69 -7.08 0.44
CA ASN A 78 8.35 -6.57 0.18
C ASN A 78 8.20 -5.10 0.63
N LEU A 79 8.72 -4.74 1.82
CA LEU A 79 8.79 -3.35 2.27
C LEU A 79 9.71 -2.48 1.40
N ALA A 80 10.86 -3.01 0.97
CA ALA A 80 11.78 -2.31 0.06
C ALA A 80 11.11 -2.00 -1.29
N GLY A 81 10.33 -2.94 -1.81
CA GLY A 81 9.54 -2.75 -3.02
C GLY A 81 8.48 -1.66 -2.84
N TRP A 82 7.75 -1.70 -1.74
CA TRP A 82 6.69 -0.72 -1.44
C TRP A 82 7.22 0.70 -1.23
N THR A 83 8.31 0.85 -0.49
CA THR A 83 8.94 2.15 -0.24
C THR A 83 9.59 2.70 -1.50
N SER A 84 10.17 1.85 -2.35
CA SER A 84 10.69 2.26 -3.67
C SER A 84 9.57 2.71 -4.61
N PHE A 85 8.44 2.00 -4.63
CA PHE A 85 7.24 2.42 -5.34
C PHE A 85 6.74 3.78 -4.84
N ASP A 86 6.75 3.99 -3.53
CA ASP A 86 6.37 5.28 -2.95
C ASP A 86 7.29 6.43 -3.32
N CYS A 87 8.56 6.14 -3.64
CA CYS A 87 9.54 7.12 -4.12
C CYS A 87 9.56 7.26 -5.65
N GLY A 88 8.60 6.67 -6.38
CA GLY A 88 8.56 6.71 -7.85
C GLY A 88 9.61 5.83 -8.55
N GLN A 89 10.33 4.98 -7.81
CA GLN A 89 11.38 4.11 -8.35
C GLN A 89 10.82 2.75 -8.77
N VAL A 90 10.03 2.75 -9.84
CA VAL A 90 9.24 1.58 -10.30
C VAL A 90 10.12 0.36 -10.61
N GLY A 91 11.25 0.54 -11.28
CA GLY A 91 12.17 -0.57 -11.57
C GLY A 91 12.74 -1.24 -10.31
N ALA A 92 13.14 -0.43 -9.32
CA ALA A 92 13.59 -0.93 -8.03
C ALA A 92 12.47 -1.62 -7.24
N ALA A 93 11.24 -1.10 -7.36
CA ALA A 93 10.07 -1.70 -6.74
C ALA A 93 9.85 -3.14 -7.26
N TYR A 94 9.79 -3.32 -8.58
CA TYR A 94 9.63 -4.65 -9.19
C TYR A 94 10.77 -5.60 -8.84
N HIS A 95 12.02 -5.12 -8.92
CA HIS A 95 13.17 -5.92 -8.51
C HIS A 95 13.01 -6.48 -7.09
N HIS A 96 12.66 -5.63 -6.12
CA HIS A 96 12.48 -6.09 -4.75
C HIS A 96 11.26 -7.00 -4.58
N PHE A 97 10.15 -6.76 -5.28
CA PHE A 97 9.02 -7.69 -5.26
C PHE A 97 9.35 -9.05 -5.88
N ASP A 98 10.16 -9.11 -6.94
CA ASP A 98 10.65 -10.38 -7.51
C ASP A 98 11.50 -11.14 -6.48
N ARG A 99 12.43 -10.45 -5.83
CA ARG A 99 13.23 -11.05 -4.74
C ARG A 99 12.38 -11.51 -3.57
N ALA A 100 11.35 -10.74 -3.20
CA ALA A 100 10.42 -11.13 -2.14
C ALA A 100 9.68 -12.43 -2.49
N LEU A 101 9.17 -12.56 -3.73
CA LEU A 101 8.51 -13.78 -4.20
C LEU A 101 9.45 -14.98 -4.24
N ASP A 102 10.72 -14.78 -4.60
CA ASP A 102 11.72 -15.85 -4.57
C ASP A 102 11.91 -16.45 -3.18
N PHE A 103 11.87 -15.61 -2.14
CA PHE A 103 12.06 -16.00 -0.75
C PHE A 103 10.76 -16.46 -0.07
N ALA A 104 9.59 -15.98 -0.49
CA ALA A 104 8.29 -16.30 0.10
C ALA A 104 7.65 -17.62 -0.38
N ARG A 105 8.38 -18.47 -1.13
CA ARG A 105 7.82 -19.66 -1.83
C ARG A 105 7.01 -20.65 -0.96
N HIS A 106 7.21 -20.63 0.34
CA HIS A 106 6.51 -21.51 1.30
C HIS A 106 5.62 -20.74 2.28
N ASP A 107 5.37 -19.45 2.00
CA ASP A 107 4.58 -18.53 2.81
C ASP A 107 3.48 -17.92 1.92
N GLU A 108 2.31 -18.54 1.95
CA GLU A 108 1.19 -18.19 1.06
C GLU A 108 0.59 -16.82 1.38
N ASP A 109 0.51 -16.46 2.67
CA ASP A 109 0.00 -15.18 3.10
C ASP A 109 0.96 -14.04 2.70
N LEU A 110 2.26 -14.23 2.87
CA LEU A 110 3.25 -13.27 2.42
C LEU A 110 3.30 -13.17 0.89
N THR A 111 3.20 -14.29 0.18
CA THR A 111 3.10 -14.31 -1.28
C THR A 111 1.89 -13.50 -1.75
N THR A 112 0.73 -13.68 -1.12
CA THR A 112 -0.49 -12.90 -1.40
C THR A 112 -0.27 -11.40 -1.19
N ASN A 113 0.36 -11.01 -0.08
CA ASN A 113 0.70 -9.61 0.21
C ASN A 113 1.60 -9.00 -0.89
N ILE A 114 2.63 -9.72 -1.32
CA ILE A 114 3.56 -9.26 -2.37
C ILE A 114 2.83 -9.12 -3.71
N VAL A 115 1.99 -10.09 -4.06
CA VAL A 115 1.13 -10.08 -5.26
C VAL A 115 0.20 -8.87 -5.26
N TYR A 116 -0.50 -8.63 -4.14
CA TYR A 116 -1.34 -7.45 -3.95
C TYR A 116 -0.56 -6.16 -4.21
N ARG A 117 0.60 -5.99 -3.56
CA ARG A 117 1.42 -4.78 -3.67
C ARG A 117 1.96 -4.58 -5.08
N ARG A 118 2.33 -5.65 -5.78
CA ARG A 118 2.75 -5.57 -7.19
C ARG A 118 1.60 -5.18 -8.11
N GLY A 119 0.41 -5.74 -7.91
CA GLY A 119 -0.80 -5.34 -8.63
C GLY A 119 -1.12 -3.85 -8.45
N ARG A 120 -0.92 -3.31 -7.24
CA ARG A 120 -1.06 -1.87 -6.95
C ARG A 120 -0.09 -0.99 -7.74
N VAL A 121 1.12 -1.47 -8.06
CA VAL A 121 2.07 -0.74 -8.92
C VAL A 121 1.50 -0.62 -10.33
N HIS A 122 1.08 -1.74 -10.94
CA HIS A 122 0.43 -1.73 -12.27
C HIS A 122 -0.80 -0.84 -12.28
N LEU A 123 -1.65 -0.96 -11.26
CA LEU A 123 -2.87 -0.17 -11.15
C LEU A 123 -2.55 1.31 -11.07
N HIS A 124 -1.56 1.74 -10.28
CA HIS A 124 -1.18 3.15 -10.17
C HIS A 124 -0.66 3.73 -11.49
N HIS A 125 0.15 2.96 -12.23
CA HIS A 125 0.73 3.37 -13.51
C HIS A 125 -0.19 3.18 -14.73
N GLY A 126 -1.50 2.98 -14.53
CA GLY A 126 -2.48 2.96 -15.61
C GLY A 126 -2.52 1.66 -16.41
N ALA A 127 -2.05 0.55 -15.83
CA ALA A 127 -2.15 -0.78 -16.40
C ALA A 127 -3.17 -1.65 -15.62
N PRO A 128 -4.47 -1.32 -15.64
CA PRO A 128 -5.47 -2.04 -14.84
C PRO A 128 -5.68 -3.49 -15.29
N GLY A 129 -5.42 -3.82 -16.56
CA GLY A 129 -5.46 -5.20 -17.07
C GLY A 129 -4.40 -6.09 -16.42
N ASP A 130 -3.15 -5.60 -16.38
CA ASP A 130 -2.07 -6.31 -15.68
C ASP A 130 -2.37 -6.41 -14.18
N ALA A 131 -2.89 -5.33 -13.58
CA ALA A 131 -3.26 -5.32 -12.17
C ALA A 131 -4.32 -6.38 -11.83
N LEU A 132 -5.33 -6.57 -12.69
CA LEU A 132 -6.34 -7.62 -12.53
C LEU A 132 -5.71 -9.01 -12.46
N ALA A 133 -4.71 -9.30 -13.29
CA ALA A 133 -4.04 -10.60 -13.27
C ALA A 133 -3.37 -10.90 -11.91
N TYR A 134 -2.94 -9.87 -11.19
CA TYR A 134 -2.44 -10.02 -9.81
C TYR A 134 -3.59 -10.20 -8.81
N PHE A 135 -4.62 -9.36 -8.85
CA PHE A 135 -5.72 -9.41 -7.87
C PHE A 135 -6.58 -10.68 -7.99
N GLN A 136 -6.71 -11.23 -9.20
CA GLN A 136 -7.50 -12.44 -9.46
C GLN A 136 -6.84 -13.75 -9.00
N ARG A 137 -5.58 -13.69 -8.54
CA ARG A 137 -4.96 -14.82 -7.84
C ARG A 137 -5.68 -15.16 -6.53
N GLY A 138 -6.40 -14.19 -5.97
CA GLY A 138 -7.19 -14.38 -4.74
C GLY A 138 -6.33 -14.53 -3.49
N ALA A 139 -6.98 -14.92 -2.41
CA ALA A 139 -6.37 -15.22 -1.13
C ALA A 139 -7.24 -16.24 -0.37
N PHE A 140 -6.64 -17.03 0.51
CA PHE A 140 -7.39 -17.99 1.34
C PHE A 140 -8.07 -17.33 2.54
N ALA A 141 -7.37 -16.44 3.25
CA ALA A 141 -7.92 -15.74 4.40
C ALA A 141 -8.99 -14.73 3.96
N PRO A 142 -10.21 -14.73 4.54
CA PRO A 142 -11.30 -13.85 4.10
C PRO A 142 -10.94 -12.35 4.09
N LEU A 143 -10.21 -11.87 5.10
CA LEU A 143 -9.79 -10.47 5.13
C LEU A 143 -8.82 -10.11 3.98
N ALA A 144 -7.89 -11.02 3.67
CA ALA A 144 -7.01 -10.86 2.51
C ALA A 144 -7.79 -10.93 1.19
N ALA A 145 -8.80 -11.81 1.10
CA ALA A 145 -9.66 -11.91 -0.07
C ALA A 145 -10.47 -10.62 -0.29
N SER A 146 -10.93 -9.97 0.79
CA SER A 146 -11.58 -8.65 0.73
C SER A 146 -10.66 -7.60 0.11
N ILE A 147 -9.38 -7.56 0.51
CA ILE A 147 -8.40 -6.63 -0.06
C ILE A 147 -8.23 -6.90 -1.56
N MET A 148 -8.10 -8.16 -1.95
CA MET A 148 -7.93 -8.54 -3.36
C MET A 148 -9.15 -8.14 -4.20
N HIS A 149 -10.37 -8.45 -3.73
CA HIS A 149 -11.61 -8.07 -4.41
C HIS A 149 -11.84 -6.56 -4.48
N SER A 150 -11.47 -5.82 -3.43
CA SER A 150 -11.55 -4.34 -3.44
C SER A 150 -10.65 -3.74 -4.53
N ASN A 151 -9.47 -4.32 -4.75
CA ASN A 151 -8.55 -3.84 -5.78
C ASN A 151 -8.88 -4.37 -7.18
N GLU A 152 -9.49 -5.55 -7.29
CA GLU A 152 -10.14 -6.02 -8.51
C GLU A 152 -11.26 -5.05 -8.94
N ALA A 153 -12.13 -4.65 -8.00
CA ALA A 153 -13.19 -3.68 -8.25
C ALA A 153 -12.65 -2.33 -8.73
N TRP A 154 -11.58 -1.83 -8.10
CA TRP A 154 -10.92 -0.61 -8.55
C TRP A 154 -10.33 -0.75 -9.96
N ALA A 155 -9.68 -1.88 -10.26
CA ALA A 155 -9.13 -2.11 -11.59
C ALA A 155 -10.22 -2.21 -12.68
N TYR A 156 -11.39 -2.78 -12.38
CA TYR A 156 -12.54 -2.74 -13.27
C TYR A 156 -13.11 -1.33 -13.42
N ALA A 157 -13.23 -0.57 -12.33
CA ALA A 157 -13.72 0.81 -12.37
C ALA A 157 -12.85 1.69 -13.28
N ARG A 158 -11.51 1.55 -13.20
CA ARG A 158 -10.56 2.24 -14.09
C ARG A 158 -10.67 1.85 -15.56
N GLN A 159 -11.33 0.74 -15.88
CA GLN A 159 -11.63 0.30 -17.25
C GLN A 159 -13.07 0.67 -17.67
N ALA A 160 -13.79 1.47 -16.88
CA ALA A 160 -15.21 1.77 -17.08
C ALA A 160 -16.12 0.52 -17.11
N ARG A 161 -15.69 -0.58 -16.46
CA ARG A 161 -16.41 -1.85 -16.37
C ARG A 161 -17.29 -1.89 -15.12
N SER A 162 -18.33 -1.06 -15.10
CA SER A 162 -19.14 -0.80 -13.90
C SER A 162 -19.80 -2.05 -13.31
N ALA A 163 -20.31 -2.96 -14.14
CA ALA A 163 -20.97 -4.17 -13.66
C ALA A 163 -20.00 -5.11 -12.93
N GLU A 164 -18.79 -5.31 -13.49
CA GLU A 164 -17.76 -6.11 -12.84
C GLU A 164 -17.20 -5.42 -11.59
N ALA A 165 -17.02 -4.10 -11.62
CA ALA A 165 -16.56 -3.32 -10.47
C ALA A 165 -17.51 -3.48 -9.27
N LEU A 166 -18.81 -3.29 -9.47
CA LEU A 166 -19.81 -3.42 -8.40
C LEU A 166 -19.93 -4.85 -7.89
N ARG A 167 -19.80 -5.86 -8.77
CA ARG A 167 -19.80 -7.27 -8.37
C ARG A 167 -18.58 -7.61 -7.51
N ALA A 168 -17.39 -7.18 -7.92
CA ALA A 168 -16.16 -7.40 -7.15
C ALA A 168 -16.19 -6.65 -5.82
N MET A 169 -16.75 -5.43 -5.78
CA MET A 169 -16.95 -4.68 -4.55
C MET A 169 -17.89 -5.41 -3.58
N GLY A 170 -19.00 -5.99 -4.07
CA GLY A 170 -19.88 -6.83 -3.25
C GLY A 170 -19.15 -8.03 -2.65
N LYS A 171 -18.34 -8.75 -3.45
CA LYS A 171 -17.49 -9.84 -2.96
C LYS A 171 -16.50 -9.40 -1.89
N ALA A 172 -15.95 -8.19 -2.01
CA ALA A 172 -15.07 -7.63 -1.00
C ALA A 172 -15.82 -7.45 0.34
N GLN A 173 -17.00 -6.83 0.29
CA GLN A 173 -17.84 -6.64 1.48
C GLN A 173 -18.23 -7.98 2.14
N ASP A 174 -18.61 -8.99 1.35
CA ASP A 174 -18.94 -10.32 1.85
C ASP A 174 -17.73 -11.02 2.50
N SER A 175 -16.55 -10.90 1.88
CA SER A 175 -15.31 -11.47 2.42
C SER A 175 -14.86 -10.75 3.70
N PHE A 176 -15.07 -9.44 3.77
CA PHE A 176 -14.81 -8.66 4.98
C PHE A 176 -15.75 -9.07 6.12
N ALA A 177 -17.05 -9.16 5.84
CA ALA A 177 -18.07 -9.51 6.83
C ALA A 177 -17.90 -10.94 7.38
N SER A 178 -17.31 -11.84 6.60
CA SER A 178 -17.03 -13.23 7.01
C SER A 178 -15.67 -13.41 7.70
N ALA A 179 -14.83 -12.37 7.78
CA ALA A 179 -13.51 -12.49 8.37
C ALA A 179 -13.57 -12.62 9.91
N ASP A 180 -12.94 -13.68 10.43
CA ASP A 180 -12.62 -13.77 11.86
C ASP A 180 -11.35 -12.96 12.15
N LEU A 181 -11.52 -11.78 12.76
CA LEU A 181 -10.44 -10.86 13.08
C LEU A 181 -9.41 -11.43 14.07
N ALA A 182 -9.73 -12.51 14.79
CA ALA A 182 -8.78 -13.19 15.66
C ALA A 182 -7.68 -13.92 14.85
N HIS A 183 -8.01 -14.40 13.65
CA HIS A 183 -7.14 -15.26 12.83
C HIS A 183 -6.88 -14.63 11.45
N VAL A 184 -6.45 -13.37 11.43
CA VAL A 184 -6.06 -12.68 10.18
C VAL A 184 -4.54 -12.55 10.04
N PRO A 185 -4.01 -12.67 8.81
CA PRO A 185 -2.61 -12.37 8.55
C PRO A 185 -2.27 -10.93 8.94
N ASP A 186 -1.12 -10.72 9.59
CA ASP A 186 -0.76 -9.40 10.13
C ASP A 186 -0.73 -8.30 9.08
N TRP A 187 -0.33 -8.63 7.85
CA TRP A 187 -0.29 -7.66 6.76
C TRP A 187 -1.69 -7.17 6.34
N ALA A 188 -2.74 -7.96 6.57
CA ALA A 188 -4.11 -7.63 6.18
C ALA A 188 -4.83 -6.79 7.25
N ARG A 189 -4.28 -6.68 8.47
CA ARG A 189 -4.90 -5.98 9.61
C ARG A 189 -5.16 -4.49 9.40
N PHE A 190 -4.51 -3.85 8.41
CA PHE A 190 -4.84 -2.46 8.06
C PHE A 190 -6.22 -2.32 7.43
N HIS A 191 -6.76 -3.41 6.85
CA HIS A 191 -8.03 -3.41 6.17
C HIS A 191 -9.14 -3.57 7.21
N ASP A 192 -9.57 -2.45 7.76
CA ASP A 192 -10.68 -2.34 8.71
C ASP A 192 -11.91 -1.69 8.05
N GLU A 193 -12.94 -1.36 8.84
CA GLU A 193 -14.13 -0.69 8.31
C GLU A 193 -13.82 0.65 7.63
N THR A 194 -12.79 1.36 8.11
CA THR A 194 -12.37 2.65 7.56
C THR A 194 -11.74 2.46 6.19
N ASP A 195 -10.82 1.51 6.05
CA ASP A 195 -10.19 1.20 4.77
C ASP A 195 -11.20 0.62 3.76
N LEU A 196 -12.11 -0.26 4.19
CA LEU A 196 -13.18 -0.74 3.31
C LEU A 196 -14.07 0.40 2.82
N THR A 197 -14.46 1.32 3.71
CA THR A 197 -15.26 2.51 3.35
C THR A 197 -14.49 3.41 2.37
N ALA A 198 -13.19 3.61 2.59
CA ALA A 198 -12.32 4.37 1.69
C ALA A 198 -12.23 3.72 0.30
N MET A 199 -12.13 2.39 0.25
CA MET A 199 -12.12 1.62 -1.00
C MET A 199 -13.43 1.74 -1.76
N ILE A 200 -14.59 1.61 -1.08
CA ILE A 200 -15.92 1.82 -1.67
C ILE A 200 -16.02 3.23 -2.28
N GLY A 201 -15.62 4.25 -1.53
CA GLY A 201 -15.62 5.64 -2.00
C GLY A 201 -14.71 5.85 -3.22
N THR A 202 -13.53 5.24 -3.21
CA THR A 202 -12.58 5.29 -4.33
C THR A 202 -13.14 4.61 -5.58
N ILE A 203 -13.74 3.43 -5.45
CA ILE A 203 -14.35 2.70 -6.57
C ILE A 203 -15.47 3.51 -7.20
N TYR A 204 -16.36 4.11 -6.39
CA TYR A 204 -17.41 4.98 -6.91
C TYR A 204 -16.88 6.26 -7.56
N ALA A 205 -15.81 6.86 -7.01
CA ALA A 205 -15.17 8.02 -7.60
C ALA A 205 -14.61 7.70 -9.01
N GLU A 206 -13.96 6.55 -9.17
CA GLU A 206 -13.43 6.08 -10.46
C GLU A 206 -14.53 5.75 -11.46
N LEU A 207 -15.70 5.32 -10.99
CA LEU A 207 -16.90 5.13 -11.82
C LEU A 207 -17.62 6.45 -12.14
N GLY A 208 -17.21 7.57 -11.55
CA GLY A 208 -17.87 8.87 -11.68
C GLY A 208 -19.20 9.00 -10.93
N ASP A 209 -19.56 8.06 -10.03
CA ASP A 209 -20.78 8.16 -9.20
C ASP A 209 -20.48 8.95 -7.93
N THR A 210 -20.31 10.26 -8.11
CA THR A 210 -19.97 11.23 -7.06
C THR A 210 -20.96 11.20 -5.88
N ARG A 211 -22.25 10.97 -6.15
CA ARG A 211 -23.30 10.86 -5.12
C ARG A 211 -23.03 9.75 -4.11
N LYS A 212 -22.39 8.65 -4.52
CA LYS A 212 -22.00 7.56 -3.61
C LYS A 212 -20.56 7.71 -3.11
N ALA A 213 -19.68 8.26 -3.94
CA ALA A 213 -18.28 8.46 -3.60
C ALA A 213 -18.10 9.46 -2.44
N ILE A 214 -18.72 10.64 -2.53
CA ILE A 214 -18.58 11.73 -1.57
C ILE A 214 -18.89 11.29 -0.13
N PRO A 215 -20.07 10.73 0.20
CA PRO A 215 -20.38 10.34 1.57
C PRO A 215 -19.41 9.27 2.10
N ALA A 216 -19.05 8.28 1.30
CA ALA A 216 -18.11 7.23 1.71
C ALA A 216 -16.70 7.80 1.98
N LEU A 217 -16.19 8.64 1.07
CA LEU A 217 -14.88 9.26 1.24
C LEU A 217 -14.85 10.20 2.44
N SER A 218 -15.90 11.00 2.66
CA SER A 218 -16.02 11.89 3.83
C SER A 218 -16.00 11.08 5.14
N THR A 219 -16.79 10.01 5.24
CA THR A 219 -16.77 9.13 6.42
C THR A 219 -15.40 8.51 6.66
N ALA A 220 -14.71 8.06 5.61
CA ALA A 220 -13.36 7.50 5.75
C ALA A 220 -12.34 8.55 6.24
N ILE A 221 -12.39 9.77 5.71
CA ILE A 221 -11.50 10.87 6.12
C ILE A 221 -11.69 11.24 7.60
N GLU A 222 -12.92 11.22 8.11
CA GLU A 222 -13.21 11.50 9.52
C GLU A 222 -12.66 10.42 10.46
N ARG A 223 -12.57 9.17 9.99
CA ARG A 223 -12.14 8.03 10.79
C ARG A 223 -10.64 7.74 10.68
N PHE A 224 -9.98 8.13 9.60
CA PHE A 224 -8.54 7.91 9.45
C PHE A 224 -7.74 8.68 10.51
N GLY A 225 -6.98 7.95 11.31
CA GLY A 225 -6.01 8.51 12.25
C GLY A 225 -4.65 8.85 11.60
N PRO A 226 -3.75 9.50 12.35
CA PRO A 226 -2.42 9.91 11.86
C PRO A 226 -1.54 8.73 11.43
N ALA A 227 -1.81 7.52 11.93
CA ALA A 227 -1.10 6.31 11.51
C ALA A 227 -1.34 5.92 10.04
N MET A 228 -2.41 6.43 9.42
CA MET A 228 -2.79 6.15 8.03
C MET A 228 -2.85 7.44 7.20
N ALA A 229 -1.96 8.40 7.50
CA ALA A 229 -1.96 9.73 6.88
C ALA A 229 -1.93 9.68 5.33
N ARG A 230 -1.18 8.74 4.74
CA ARG A 230 -1.14 8.57 3.28
C ARG A 230 -2.48 8.13 2.70
N SER A 231 -3.14 7.16 3.31
CA SER A 231 -4.46 6.68 2.87
C SER A 231 -5.51 7.79 3.00
N GLY A 232 -5.53 8.52 4.12
CA GLY A 232 -6.41 9.68 4.30
C GLY A 232 -6.17 10.77 3.25
N THR A 233 -4.91 11.03 2.90
CA THR A 233 -4.56 11.99 1.82
C THR A 233 -5.08 11.53 0.46
N PHE A 234 -4.99 10.23 0.14
CA PHE A 234 -5.60 9.71 -1.09
C PHE A 234 -7.12 9.91 -1.12
N CYS A 235 -7.81 9.73 0.01
CA CYS A 235 -9.25 10.00 0.10
C CYS A 235 -9.57 11.49 -0.09
N LEU A 236 -8.76 12.40 0.47
CA LEU A 236 -8.93 13.84 0.25
C LEU A 236 -8.81 14.20 -1.23
N ILE A 237 -7.83 13.63 -1.93
CA ILE A 237 -7.63 13.84 -3.38
C ILE A 237 -8.84 13.34 -4.18
N ALA A 238 -9.32 12.12 -3.88
CA ALA A 238 -10.49 11.55 -4.54
C ALA A 238 -11.75 12.39 -4.28
N LEU A 239 -11.94 12.83 -3.04
CA LEU A 239 -13.11 13.62 -2.62
C LEU A 239 -13.11 14.98 -3.31
N ALA A 240 -11.99 15.70 -3.31
CA ALA A 240 -11.87 16.97 -4.04
C ALA A 240 -12.12 16.78 -5.54
N SER A 241 -11.61 15.69 -6.13
CA SER A 241 -11.88 15.35 -7.52
C SER A 241 -13.38 15.16 -7.80
N CYS A 242 -14.12 14.49 -6.89
CA CYS A 242 -15.57 14.34 -6.98
C CYS A 242 -16.31 15.69 -6.92
N HIS A 243 -15.93 16.59 -6.01
CA HIS A 243 -16.55 17.93 -5.95
C HIS A 243 -16.28 18.73 -7.23
N PHE A 244 -15.06 18.67 -7.78
CA PHE A 244 -14.80 19.29 -9.08
C PHE A 244 -15.64 18.63 -10.18
N LEU A 245 -15.73 17.29 -10.25
CA LEU A 245 -16.59 16.59 -11.21
C LEU A 245 -18.04 17.08 -11.16
N ASP A 246 -18.59 17.31 -9.97
CA ASP A 246 -19.96 17.83 -9.76
C ASP A 246 -20.10 19.34 -10.02
N GLY A 247 -19.01 20.06 -10.22
CA GLY A 247 -19.01 21.52 -10.40
C GLY A 247 -19.08 22.32 -9.09
N ASP A 248 -18.97 21.65 -7.93
CA ASP A 248 -18.89 22.28 -6.61
C ASP A 248 -17.46 22.77 -6.36
N THR A 249 -17.11 23.90 -6.97
CA THR A 249 -15.76 24.47 -6.92
C THR A 249 -15.35 24.90 -5.53
N ASP A 250 -16.30 25.38 -4.71
CA ASP A 250 -16.02 25.92 -3.38
C ASP A 250 -15.58 24.80 -2.42
N GLN A 251 -16.34 23.69 -2.35
CA GLN A 251 -15.92 22.54 -1.56
C GLN A 251 -14.70 21.85 -2.16
N GLY A 252 -14.64 21.74 -3.50
CA GLY A 252 -13.48 21.20 -4.20
C GLY A 252 -12.19 21.95 -3.84
N GLN A 253 -12.24 23.28 -3.74
CA GLN A 253 -11.10 24.10 -3.32
C GLN A 253 -10.71 23.83 -1.87
N VAL A 254 -11.66 23.87 -0.93
CA VAL A 254 -11.40 23.65 0.50
C VAL A 254 -10.74 22.30 0.74
N ILE A 255 -11.30 21.24 0.14
CA ILE A 255 -10.81 19.87 0.30
C ILE A 255 -9.49 19.67 -0.46
N GLY A 256 -9.37 20.26 -1.65
CA GLY A 256 -8.13 20.24 -2.44
C GLY A 256 -6.96 20.89 -1.72
N MET A 257 -7.16 22.04 -1.06
CA MET A 257 -6.13 22.69 -0.25
C MET A 257 -5.71 21.82 0.95
N ARG A 258 -6.68 21.18 1.62
CA ARG A 258 -6.38 20.20 2.68
C ARG A 258 -5.53 19.03 2.15
N ALA A 259 -5.82 18.53 0.95
CA ALA A 259 -5.04 17.48 0.30
C ALA A 259 -3.60 17.94 0.03
N VAL A 260 -3.41 19.16 -0.49
CA VAL A 260 -2.08 19.74 -0.74
C VAL A 260 -1.27 19.88 0.55
N HIS A 261 -1.87 20.43 1.61
CA HIS A 261 -1.20 20.58 2.91
C HIS A 261 -0.82 19.22 3.51
N ALA A 262 -1.71 18.22 3.43
CA ALA A 262 -1.40 16.88 3.91
C ALA A 262 -0.28 16.21 3.09
N ALA A 263 -0.24 16.44 1.78
CA ALA A 263 0.80 15.92 0.90
C ALA A 263 2.20 16.46 1.22
N GLU A 264 2.32 17.71 1.66
CA GLU A 264 3.61 18.35 2.00
C GLU A 264 4.29 17.70 3.21
N ALA A 265 3.50 17.13 4.13
CA ALA A 265 3.99 16.39 5.29
C ALA A 265 4.43 14.96 4.95
N LEU A 266 4.14 14.47 3.72
CA LEU A 266 4.42 13.10 3.30
C LEU A 266 5.62 13.03 2.34
N ARG A 267 6.44 12.00 2.51
CA ARG A 267 7.52 11.62 1.60
C ARG A 267 7.05 10.52 0.65
N SER A 268 6.14 10.88 -0.25
CA SER A 268 5.49 9.96 -1.20
C SER A 268 5.25 10.65 -2.55
N GLU A 269 5.90 10.16 -3.61
CA GLU A 269 5.67 10.61 -5.00
C GLU A 269 4.27 10.20 -5.49
N ARG A 270 3.74 9.07 -4.98
CA ARG A 270 2.41 8.57 -5.34
C ARG A 270 1.29 9.56 -4.97
N VAL A 271 1.48 10.34 -3.90
CA VAL A 271 0.53 11.38 -3.52
C VAL A 271 0.52 12.48 -4.58
N TRP A 272 1.68 12.93 -5.03
CA TRP A 272 1.80 13.96 -6.08
C TRP A 272 1.32 13.47 -7.45
N ASP A 273 1.58 12.22 -7.81
CA ASP A 273 1.04 11.59 -9.01
C ASP A 273 -0.49 11.64 -9.06
N ARG A 274 -1.15 11.31 -7.94
CA ARG A 274 -2.62 11.34 -7.83
C ARG A 274 -3.17 12.75 -7.68
N MET A 275 -2.39 13.68 -7.14
CA MET A 275 -2.74 15.09 -7.04
C MET A 275 -2.84 15.74 -8.43
N ARG A 276 -1.98 15.35 -9.38
CA ARG A 276 -1.84 15.98 -10.69
C ARG A 276 -3.17 16.05 -11.47
N PRO A 277 -3.95 14.96 -11.64
CA PRO A 277 -5.26 15.02 -12.30
C PRO A 277 -6.28 15.89 -11.55
N MET A 278 -6.29 15.85 -10.21
CA MET A 278 -7.17 16.70 -9.39
C MET A 278 -6.85 18.19 -9.58
N MET A 279 -5.56 18.57 -9.58
CA MET A 279 -5.13 19.95 -9.84
C MET A 279 -5.49 20.40 -11.25
N GLN A 280 -5.40 19.52 -12.24
CA GLN A 280 -5.87 19.82 -13.61
C GLN A 280 -7.38 20.05 -13.64
N ALA A 281 -8.17 19.21 -12.95
CA ALA A 281 -9.62 19.38 -12.85
C ALA A 281 -10.02 20.70 -12.18
N ALA A 282 -9.26 21.13 -11.17
CA ALA A 282 -9.41 22.42 -10.51
C ALA A 282 -9.09 23.59 -11.46
N ALA A 283 -7.95 23.52 -12.17
CA ALA A 283 -7.50 24.56 -13.09
C ALA A 283 -8.46 24.79 -14.25
N VAL A 284 -9.03 23.73 -14.82
CA VAL A 284 -10.08 23.82 -15.87
C VAL A 284 -11.32 24.59 -15.38
N ARG A 285 -11.54 24.65 -14.07
CA ARG A 285 -12.65 25.36 -13.42
C ARG A 285 -12.24 26.71 -12.83
N GLY A 286 -11.03 27.19 -13.14
CA GLY A 286 -10.53 28.47 -12.62
C GLY A 286 -10.15 28.46 -11.14
N VAL A 287 -9.99 27.27 -10.53
CA VAL A 287 -9.59 27.12 -9.13
C VAL A 287 -8.09 26.86 -9.05
N ALA A 288 -7.38 27.72 -8.32
CA ALA A 288 -5.97 27.53 -7.98
C ALA A 288 -5.85 26.88 -6.59
N LEU A 289 -5.13 25.76 -6.51
CA LEU A 289 -4.83 25.05 -5.26
C LEU A 289 -3.44 25.40 -4.70
N ARG A 290 -2.72 26.28 -5.41
CA ARG A 290 -1.46 26.94 -5.05
C ARG A 290 -1.34 28.27 -5.78
#